data_AF-A0A382HVE7-F1
#
_entry.id   AF-A0A382HVE7-F1
#
_cell.length_a   1.000
_cell.length_b   1.000
_cell.length_c   1.000
_cell.angle_alpha   90.00
_cell.angle_beta   90.00
_cell.angle_gamma   90.00
#
_symmetry.space_group_name_H-M   'P 1'
#
loop_
_entity.id
_entity.type
_entity.pdbx_description
1 polymer ?
#
loop_
_entity_poly.entity_id
_entity_poly.type
_entity_poly.pdbx_seq_one_letter_code
_entity_poly.pdbx_strand_id
1 'polypeptide(L)' 'MINYEYPPFGGGAGNATQEIGRALTKMGHAVTALIGGKGDLYTDPDGIRVAPVGSSRKYLSQASFKEM' A
#
# COMPACT_ATOMS: atom_id res chain seq x y z
N MET A 1 5.04 4.43 -2.96
CA MET A 1 4.85 4.34 -1.50
C MET A 1 4.77 2.87 -1.14
N ILE A 2 5.33 2.48 0.01
CA ILE A 2 5.36 1.08 0.44
C ILE A 2 4.69 1.01 1.82
N ASN A 3 3.57 0.31 1.93
CA ASN A 3 2.91 0.11 3.22
C ASN A 3 2.07 -1.18 3.21
N TYR A 4 2.33 -2.05 4.19
CA TYR A 4 1.59 -3.30 4.38
C TYR A 4 0.18 -3.10 4.94
N GLU A 5 -0.10 -1.97 5.62
CA GLU A 5 -1.41 -1.66 6.23
C GLU A 5 -2.35 -0.87 5.32
N TYR A 6 -2.01 -0.66 4.05
CA TYR A 6 -2.94 0.00 3.13
C TYR A 6 -4.31 -0.73 3.19
N PRO A 7 -5.44 0.01 3.20
CA PRO A 7 -6.77 -0.61 3.30
C PRO A 7 -6.90 -1.79 2.32
N PRO A 8 -7.50 -2.94 2.75
CA PRO A 8 -8.47 -3.10 3.84
C PRO A 8 -7.92 -3.63 5.18
N PHE A 9 -6.62 -3.92 5.31
CA PHE A 9 -6.03 -4.45 6.55
C PHE A 9 -5.72 -3.29 7.53
N GLY A 10 -6.77 -2.61 8.00
CA GLY A 10 -6.67 -1.25 8.54
C GLY A 10 -6.38 -1.09 10.04
N GLY A 11 -5.33 -0.31 10.33
CA GLY A 11 -5.08 0.44 11.56
C GLY A 11 -4.76 1.92 11.24
N GLY A 12 -3.99 2.61 12.10
CA GLY A 12 -3.67 4.03 11.90
C GLY A 12 -2.75 4.31 10.70
N ALA A 13 -1.80 3.41 10.40
CA ALA A 13 -0.85 3.60 9.32
C ALA A 13 -1.51 3.45 7.93
N GLY A 14 -2.49 2.56 7.80
CA GLY A 14 -3.30 2.39 6.60
C GLY A 14 -4.04 3.66 6.19
N ASN A 15 -4.75 4.27 7.14
CA ASN A 15 -5.49 5.50 6.91
C ASN A 15 -4.56 6.67 6.51
N ALA A 16 -3.45 6.86 7.26
CA ALA A 16 -2.48 7.91 6.93
C ALA A 16 -1.90 7.73 5.53
N THR A 17 -1.65 6.49 5.13
CA THR A 17 -1.10 6.16 3.81
C THR A 17 -2.08 6.45 2.69
N GLN A 18 -3.36 6.10 2.85
CA GLN A 18 -4.40 6.44 1.88
C GLN A 18 -4.51 7.96 1.70
N GLU A 19 -4.51 8.71 2.81
CA GLU A 19 -4.60 10.17 2.79
C GLU A 19 -3.41 10.84 2.09
N ILE A 20 -2.18 10.36 2.38
CA ILE A 20 -0.96 10.81 1.69
C ILE A 20 -1.03 10.49 0.20
N GLY A 21 -1.44 9.26 -0.15
CA GLY A 21 -1.57 8.83 -1.55
C GLY A 21 -2.56 9.72 -2.30
N ARG A 22 -3.73 9.98 -1.71
CA ARG A 22 -4.78 10.81 -2.30
C ARG A 22 -4.29 12.24 -2.53
N ALA A 23 -3.59 12.83 -1.57
CA ALA A 23 -3.02 14.17 -1.72
C ALA A 23 -2.00 14.23 -2.87
N LEU A 24 -1.10 13.24 -2.95
CA LEU A 24 -0.10 13.17 -4.02
C LEU A 24 -0.73 12.97 -5.41
N THR A 25 -1.75 12.11 -5.52
CA THR A 25 -2.48 11.93 -6.80
C THR A 25 -3.17 13.24 -7.22
N LYS A 26 -3.79 13.97 -6.29
CA LYS A 26 -4.40 15.30 -6.58
C LYS A 26 -3.40 16.34 -7.06
N MET A 27 -2.14 16.22 -6.66
CA MET A 27 -1.04 17.07 -7.15
C MET A 27 -0.51 16.65 -8.54
N GLY A 28 -1.08 15.60 -9.15
CA GLY A 28 -0.70 15.10 -10.46
C GLY A 28 0.42 14.04 -10.43
N HIS A 29 0.81 13.55 -9.26
CA HIS A 29 1.83 12.49 -9.16
C HIS A 29 1.22 11.12 -9.44
N ALA A 30 1.98 10.27 -10.14
CA ALA A 30 1.65 8.87 -10.27
C ALA A 30 1.99 8.13 -8.96
N VAL A 31 0.96 7.77 -8.20
CA VAL A 31 1.12 7.06 -6.93
C VAL A 31 0.92 5.55 -7.13
N THR A 32 1.77 4.76 -6.49
CA THR A 32 1.60 3.31 -6.40
C THR A 32 1.87 2.85 -4.98
N ALA A 33 0.93 2.10 -4.41
CA ALA A 33 1.00 1.49 -3.10
C ALA A 33 1.30 -0.01 -3.28
N LEU A 34 2.44 -0.46 -2.73
CA LEU A 34 2.74 -1.89 -2.60
C LEU A 34 2.16 -2.36 -1.27
N ILE A 35 1.31 -3.39 -1.30
CA ILE A 35 0.57 -3.89 -0.14
C ILE A 35 0.83 -5.38 0.05
N GLY A 36 0.86 -5.85 1.29
CA GLY A 36 0.96 -7.28 1.59
C GLY A 36 -0.33 -7.98 1.20
N GLY A 37 -0.25 -9.02 0.37
CA GLY A 37 -1.45 -9.77 -0.03
C GLY A 37 -1.27 -10.60 -1.29
N LYS A 38 -2.38 -11.15 -1.79
CA LYS A 38 -2.46 -11.84 -3.08
C LYS A 38 -3.60 -11.23 -3.88
N GLY A 39 -3.41 -11.10 -5.19
CA GLY A 39 -4.40 -10.56 -6.11
C GLY A 39 -3.74 -9.79 -7.24
N ASP A 40 -4.57 -9.24 -8.12
CA ASP A 40 -4.12 -8.46 -9.27
C ASP A 40 -3.93 -6.99 -8.91
N LEU A 41 -3.10 -6.31 -9.71
CA LEU A 41 -2.97 -4.85 -9.69
C LEU A 41 -4.34 -4.22 -9.97
N TYR A 42 -4.75 -3.27 -9.13
CA TYR A 42 -5.95 -2.48 -9.35
C TYR A 42 -5.70 -1.00 -9.11
N THR A 43 -6.64 -0.15 -9.52
CA THR A 43 -6.62 1.29 -9.21
C THR A 43 -7.78 1.57 -8.30
N ASP A 44 -7.52 2.25 -7.18
CA ASP A 44 -8.57 2.62 -6.25
C ASP A 44 -9.33 3.89 -6.71
N PRO A 45 -10.43 4.26 -6.04
CA PRO A 45 -11.22 5.44 -6.41
C PRO A 45 -10.47 6.78 -6.33
N ASP A 46 -9.39 6.85 -5.54
CA ASP A 46 -8.54 8.04 -5.40
C ASP A 46 -7.43 8.09 -6.46
N GLY A 47 -7.43 7.16 -7.43
CA GLY A 47 -6.46 7.08 -8.53
C GLY A 47 -5.12 6.47 -8.12
N ILE A 48 -5.04 5.84 -6.95
CA ILE A 48 -3.83 5.19 -6.46
C ILE A 48 -3.77 3.79 -7.08
N ARG A 49 -2.64 3.46 -7.74
CA ARG A 49 -2.39 2.08 -8.19
C ARG A 49 -2.01 1.22 -7.00
N VAL A 50 -2.71 0.13 -6.77
CA VAL A 50 -2.49 -0.77 -5.64
C VAL A 50 -2.01 -2.11 -6.16
N ALA A 51 -0.79 -2.50 -5.79
CA ALA A 51 -0.18 -3.75 -6.20
C ALA A 51 -0.07 -4.70 -4.98
N PRO A 52 -0.89 -5.76 -4.94
CA PRO A 52 -0.70 -6.84 -3.98
C PRO A 52 0.62 -7.56 -4.23
N VAL A 53 1.44 -7.69 -3.19
CA VAL A 53 2.72 -8.38 -3.22
C VAL A 53 2.70 -9.49 -2.18
N GLY A 54 3.03 -10.70 -2.63
CA GLY A 54 3.13 -11.86 -1.75
C GLY A 54 4.28 -11.71 -0.74
N SER A 55 4.03 -12.17 0.48
CA SER A 55 4.99 -12.13 1.59
C SER A 55 5.70 -13.47 1.77
N SER A 56 6.96 -13.43 2.19
CA SER A 56 7.67 -14.57 2.80
C SER A 56 8.18 -14.22 4.20
N ARG A 57 7.44 -13.36 4.91
CA ARG A 57 7.81 -12.78 6.19
C ARG A 57 8.21 -13.84 7.21
N LYS A 58 9.38 -13.60 7.81
CA LYS A 58 9.91 -14.34 8.95
C LYS A 58 9.91 -13.47 10.21
N TYR A 59 9.99 -12.14 10.07
CA TYR A 59 10.11 -11.22 11.20
C TYR A 59 8.98 -10.19 11.25
N LEU A 60 8.34 -10.08 12.43
CA LEU A 60 7.20 -9.19 12.62
C LEU A 60 7.57 -7.68 12.61
N SER A 61 8.82 -7.33 12.86
CA SER A 61 9.24 -5.92 12.90
C SER A 61 9.76 -5.37 11.57
N GLN A 62 9.80 -6.18 10.50
CA GLN A 62 10.39 -5.79 9.22
C GLN A 62 9.32 -5.42 8.19
N ALA A 63 9.65 -4.48 7.29
CA ALA A 63 8.76 -3.96 6.24
C ALA A 63 9.46 -3.87 4.86
N SER A 64 10.41 -4.77 4.59
CA SER A 64 11.07 -4.87 3.29
C SER A 64 10.21 -5.63 2.27
N PHE A 65 10.53 -5.58 0.98
CA PHE A 65 9.77 -6.32 -0.05
C PHE A 65 9.58 -7.82 0.24
N LYS A 66 10.55 -8.46 0.88
CA LYS A 66 10.49 -9.88 1.26
C LYS A 66 9.67 -10.13 2.54
N GLU A 67 9.70 -9.15 3.45
CA GLU A 67 9.15 -9.25 4.81
C GLU A 67 7.81 -8.51 4.97
N MET A 68 7.31 -7.87 3.89
CA MET A 68 6.06 -7.13 3.84
C MET A 68 4.86 -8.06 4.03
#